data_AF-G9N9G6-F1
#
_entry.id   AF-G9N9G6-F1
#
_cell.length_a   1.000
_cell.length_b   1.000
_cell.length_c   1.000
_cell.angle_alpha   90.00
_cell.angle_beta   90.00
_cell.angle_gamma   90.00
#
_symmetry.space_group_name_H-M   'P 1'
#
loop_
_entity.id
_entity.type
_entity.pdbx_description
1 polymer ?
#
loop_
_entity_poly.entity_id
_entity_poly.type
_entity_poly.pdbx_seq_one_letter_code
_entity_poly.pdbx_strand_id
1 'polypeptide(L)'
;ILLLSSEEAKTAAARARIERLFMLDGGRNVAVMLLLEQSGRVDSLVDLQMSIVTHGMASVPIIPMSSAAELVGRLDALRRQCVQVHAGSVSRRSHADEVAEMRGLASHCVHGQALPQEHVDILTDVSAGLGSLAQLVFSAEGQRKICDLLGDAQGSRVISFFTH
;
A
#
# COMPACT_ATOMS: atom_id res chain seq x y z
N ILE A 1 4.11 -0.25 1.95
CA ILE A 1 5.51 -0.73 1.79
C ILE A 1 5.76 -0.94 0.30
N LEU A 2 6.90 -0.47 -0.21
CA LEU A 2 7.34 -0.66 -1.58
C LEU A 2 8.63 -1.49 -1.58
N LEU A 3 8.64 -2.61 -2.30
CA LEU A 3 9.84 -3.42 -2.49
C LEU A 3 10.51 -3.02 -3.81
N LEU A 4 11.82 -2.78 -3.78
CA LEU A 4 12.62 -2.44 -4.96
C LEU A 4 13.90 -3.28 -4.99
N SER A 5 14.27 -3.73 -6.19
CA SER A 5 15.65 -4.16 -6.46
C SER A 5 16.58 -2.95 -6.66
N SER A 6 17.90 -3.18 -6.55
CA SER A 6 18.94 -2.19 -6.85
C SER A 6 18.76 -1.51 -8.22
N GLU A 7 18.38 -2.29 -9.23
CA GLU A 7 18.19 -1.79 -10.60
C GLU A 7 16.89 -0.98 -10.75
N GLU A 8 15.79 -1.46 -10.16
CA GLU A 8 14.53 -0.72 -10.18
C GLU A 8 14.62 0.61 -9.43
N ALA A 9 15.38 0.67 -8.34
CA ALA A 9 15.52 1.87 -7.52
C ALA A 9 16.06 3.09 -8.27
N LYS A 10 16.79 2.86 -9.38
CA LYS A 10 17.36 3.89 -10.25
C LYS A 10 16.38 4.42 -11.29
N THR A 11 15.20 3.80 -11.43
CA THR A 11 14.24 4.12 -12.49
C THR A 11 13.31 5.27 -12.14
N ALA A 12 12.91 6.05 -13.15
CA ALA A 12 11.87 7.08 -12.99
C ALA A 12 10.51 6.48 -12.57
N ALA A 13 10.22 5.24 -12.97
CA ALA A 13 9.01 4.53 -12.59
C ALA A 13 8.97 4.22 -11.08
N ALA A 14 10.08 3.74 -10.50
CA ALA A 14 10.16 3.53 -9.05
C ALA A 14 9.99 4.85 -8.29
N ARG A 15 10.62 5.93 -8.77
CA ARG A 15 10.45 7.26 -8.19
C ARG A 15 8.99 7.72 -8.21
N ALA A 16 8.31 7.63 -9.35
CA ALA A 16 6.90 8.00 -9.47
C ALA A 16 5.99 7.19 -8.52
N ARG A 17 6.32 5.91 -8.26
CA ARG A 17 5.62 5.08 -7.27
C ARG A 17 5.85 5.58 -5.85
N ILE A 18 7.08 5.95 -5.50
CA ILE A 18 7.41 6.52 -4.18
C ILE A 18 6.69 7.86 -3.99
N GLU A 19 6.72 8.75 -4.98
CA GLU A 19 6.03 10.05 -4.95
C GLU A 19 4.52 9.87 -4.80
N ARG A 20 3.91 8.96 -5.56
CA ARG A 20 2.48 8.65 -5.43
C ARG A 20 2.15 8.18 -4.02
N LEU A 21 2.93 7.25 -3.47
CA LEU A 21 2.73 6.75 -2.11
C LEU A 21 2.90 7.85 -1.07
N PHE A 22 3.90 8.72 -1.24
CA PHE A 22 4.13 9.85 -0.37
C PHE A 22 2.94 10.82 -0.37
N MET A 23 2.37 11.11 -1.53
CA MET A 23 1.21 12.01 -1.67
C MET A 23 -0.08 11.48 -1.04
N LEU A 24 -0.22 10.16 -0.83
CA LEU A 24 -1.45 9.59 -0.25
C LEU A 24 -1.68 9.98 1.22
N ASP A 25 -0.62 10.06 2.02
CA ASP A 25 -0.72 10.35 3.46
C ASP A 25 0.50 11.14 3.99
N GLY A 26 1.07 11.99 3.13
CA GLY A 26 2.26 12.79 3.47
C GLY A 26 3.48 11.96 3.90
N GLY A 27 3.60 10.74 3.38
CA GLY A 27 4.68 9.80 3.71
C GLY A 27 4.58 9.09 5.07
N ARG A 28 3.50 9.29 5.85
CA ARG A 28 3.38 8.71 7.21
C ARG A 28 3.34 7.18 7.22
N ASN A 29 2.71 6.57 6.21
CA ASN A 29 2.51 5.13 6.11
C ASN A 29 3.27 4.48 4.94
N VAL A 30 4.41 5.07 4.57
CA VAL A 30 5.24 4.62 3.45
C VAL A 30 6.59 4.14 3.98
N ALA A 31 7.10 3.05 3.41
CA ALA A 31 8.45 2.58 3.62
C ALA A 31 8.93 1.89 2.35
N VAL A 32 10.20 2.08 2.00
CA VAL A 32 10.86 1.42 0.88
C VAL A 32 11.78 0.34 1.42
N MET A 33 11.61 -0.90 0.98
CA MET A 33 12.53 -2.00 1.24
C MET A 33 13.40 -2.18 0.01
N LEU A 34 14.70 -1.95 0.14
CA LEU A 34 15.66 -2.00 -0.97
C LEU A 34 16.51 -3.26 -0.88
N LEU A 35 16.42 -4.12 -1.89
CA LEU A 35 17.32 -5.26 -2.05
C LEU A 35 18.64 -4.77 -2.67
N LEU A 36 19.70 -4.82 -1.87
CA LEU A 36 21.05 -4.45 -2.27
C LEU A 36 21.65 -5.48 -3.22
N GLU A 37 22.59 -5.05 -4.05
CA GLU A 37 23.38 -5.96 -4.86
C GLU A 37 24.31 -6.81 -3.98
N GLN A 38 24.43 -8.10 -4.31
CA GLN A 38 25.34 -9.03 -3.63
C GLN A 38 26.83 -8.66 -3.82
N SER A 39 27.12 -7.71 -4.72
CA SER A 39 28.46 -7.17 -4.97
C SER A 39 29.00 -6.32 -3.80
N GLY A 40 28.19 -6.07 -2.77
CA GLY A 40 28.55 -5.19 -1.65
C GLY A 40 28.53 -3.70 -2.01
N ARG A 41 28.08 -3.36 -3.23
CA ARG A 41 27.89 -1.99 -3.67
C ARG A 41 26.61 -1.42 -3.07
N VAL A 42 26.73 -0.26 -2.44
CA VAL A 42 25.62 0.49 -1.83
C VAL A 42 25.20 1.67 -2.68
N ASP A 43 25.67 1.74 -3.93
CA ASP A 43 25.43 2.87 -4.85
C ASP A 43 23.93 3.12 -5.03
N SER A 44 23.13 2.06 -5.22
CA SER A 44 21.67 2.17 -5.34
C SER A 44 20.98 2.67 -4.08
N LEU A 45 21.54 2.39 -2.90
CA LEU A 45 21.02 2.94 -1.64
C LEU A 45 21.32 4.44 -1.55
N VAL A 46 22.55 4.85 -1.87
CA VAL A 46 22.96 6.26 -1.84
C VAL A 46 22.19 7.07 -2.89
N ASP A 47 22.08 6.56 -4.10
CA ASP A 47 21.32 7.18 -5.19
C ASP A 47 19.85 7.35 -4.81
N LEU A 48 19.24 6.30 -4.23
CA LEU A 48 17.86 6.36 -3.78
C LEU A 48 17.69 7.36 -2.62
N GLN A 49 18.60 7.39 -1.65
CA GLN A 49 18.60 8.35 -0.55
C GLN A 49 18.67 9.79 -1.07
N MET A 50 19.61 10.08 -1.99
CA MET A 50 19.73 11.40 -2.59
C MET A 50 18.51 11.78 -3.41
N SER A 51 17.93 10.84 -4.15
CA SER A 51 16.68 11.04 -4.88
C SER A 51 15.54 11.41 -3.94
N ILE A 52 15.34 10.66 -2.85
CA ILE A 52 14.27 10.94 -1.87
C ILE A 52 14.44 12.32 -1.22
N VAL A 53 15.67 12.68 -0.84
CA VAL A 53 15.97 13.97 -0.19
C VAL A 53 15.75 15.14 -1.15
N THR A 54 16.29 15.06 -2.38
CA THR A 54 16.19 16.15 -3.37
C THR A 54 14.76 16.44 -3.80
N HIS A 55 13.86 15.46 -3.68
CA HIS A 55 12.44 15.60 -4.02
C HIS A 55 11.54 15.86 -2.81
N GLY A 56 12.11 16.23 -1.66
CA GLY A 56 11.33 16.63 -0.47
C GLY A 56 10.60 15.48 0.22
N MET A 57 10.98 14.23 -0.06
CA MET A 57 10.38 13.02 0.52
C MET A 57 11.20 12.45 1.68
N ALA A 58 12.05 13.26 2.32
CA ALA A 58 13.03 12.82 3.32
C ALA A 58 12.45 12.05 4.53
N SER A 59 11.13 12.10 4.75
CA SER A 59 10.45 11.32 5.78
C SER A 59 10.19 9.85 5.39
N VAL A 60 10.40 9.46 4.13
CA VAL A 60 10.21 8.07 3.66
C VAL A 60 11.40 7.22 4.09
N PRO A 61 11.23 6.25 5.02
CA PRO A 61 12.30 5.37 5.44
C PRO A 61 12.69 4.38 4.33
N ILE A 62 14.00 4.18 4.18
CA ILE A 62 14.57 3.11 3.34
C ILE A 62 15.16 2.03 4.26
N ILE A 63 14.70 0.79 4.07
CA ILE A 63 15.16 -0.40 4.80
C ILE A 63 16.00 -1.24 3.83
N PRO A 64 17.33 -1.22 3.92
CA PRO A 64 18.18 -2.04 3.08
C PRO A 64 18.10 -3.51 3.51
N MET A 65 18.17 -4.40 2.52
CA MET A 65 18.21 -5.85 2.69
C MET A 65 19.32 -6.42 1.81
N SER A 66 20.18 -7.29 2.36
CA SER A 66 21.29 -7.87 1.60
C SER A 66 20.85 -9.09 0.78
N SER A 67 19.69 -9.65 1.11
CA SER A 67 19.09 -10.80 0.45
C SER A 67 17.57 -10.78 0.59
N ALA A 68 16.86 -11.35 -0.38
CA ALA A 68 15.41 -11.55 -0.31
C ALA A 68 15.00 -12.45 0.87
N ALA A 69 15.92 -13.29 1.38
CA ALA A 69 15.67 -14.12 2.56
C ALA A 69 15.43 -13.29 3.84
N GLU A 70 15.94 -12.05 3.91
CA GLU A 70 15.70 -11.15 5.04
C GLU A 70 14.26 -10.60 5.07
N LEU A 71 13.54 -10.65 3.94
CA LEU A 71 12.26 -9.95 3.77
C LEU A 71 11.23 -10.34 4.84
N VAL A 72 11.06 -11.63 5.08
CA VAL A 72 10.07 -12.14 6.05
C VAL A 72 10.41 -11.64 7.45
N GLY A 73 11.67 -11.80 7.88
CA GLY A 73 12.10 -11.35 9.21
C GLY A 73 12.00 -9.84 9.40
N ARG A 74 12.28 -9.05 8.35
CA ARG A 74 12.15 -7.58 8.35
C ARG A 74 10.70 -7.14 8.42
N LEU A 75 9.80 -7.79 7.67
CA LEU A 75 8.37 -7.52 7.73
C LEU A 75 7.78 -7.87 9.10
N ASP A 76 8.17 -9.00 9.69
CA ASP A 76 7.74 -9.39 11.03
C ASP A 76 8.25 -8.44 12.12
N ALA A 77 9.49 -7.96 12.00
CA ALA A 77 10.03 -6.95 12.89
C ALA A 77 9.27 -5.63 12.76
N LEU A 78 9.02 -5.17 11.53
CA LEU A 78 8.28 -3.94 11.25
C LEU A 78 6.83 -4.03 11.78
N ARG A 79 6.16 -5.16 11.54
CA ARG A 79 4.81 -5.42 12.07
C ARG A 79 4.78 -5.33 13.60
N ARG A 80 5.75 -5.94 14.28
CA ARG A 80 5.85 -5.88 15.75
C ARG A 80 6.09 -4.45 16.24
N GLN A 81 6.95 -3.69 15.57
CA GLN A 81 7.19 -2.28 15.90
C GLN A 81 5.94 -1.44 15.71
N CYS A 82 5.18 -1.64 14.63
CA CYS A 82 3.89 -0.97 14.45
C CYS A 82 2.97 -1.30 15.63
N VAL A 83 2.78 -2.56 15.98
CA VAL A 83 1.92 -2.95 17.11
C VAL A 83 2.39 -2.32 18.44
N GLN A 84 3.69 -2.26 18.70
CA GLN A 84 4.25 -1.66 19.92
C GLN A 84 4.09 -0.13 19.99
N VAL A 85 4.29 0.58 18.87
CA VAL A 85 4.06 2.04 18.79
C VAL A 85 2.58 2.36 19.02
N HIS A 86 1.67 1.55 18.50
CA HIS A 86 0.23 1.69 18.72
C HIS A 86 -0.19 1.30 20.15
N ALA A 87 0.58 0.45 20.84
CA ALA A 87 0.35 0.11 22.24
C ALA A 87 0.76 1.21 23.23
N GLY A 88 1.68 2.12 22.85
CA GLY A 88 2.05 3.31 23.64
C GLY A 88 1.19 4.54 23.37
N SER A 89 0.50 4.58 22.23
CA SER A 89 -0.44 5.63 21.81
C SER A 89 -1.87 5.08 21.81
N VAL A 90 -2.34 4.60 22.96
CA VAL A 90 -3.77 4.26 23.13
C VAL A 90 -4.56 5.56 23.36
N SER A 91 -4.73 6.35 22.29
CA SER A 91 -6.10 6.75 22.03
C SER A 91 -6.76 5.47 21.54
N ARG A 92 -7.72 4.92 22.29
CA ARG A 92 -8.48 3.75 21.84
C ARG A 92 -9.13 4.17 20.52
N ARG A 93 -8.50 3.85 19.39
CA ARG A 93 -9.17 3.96 18.09
C ARG A 93 -10.42 3.14 18.24
N SER A 94 -11.54 3.83 18.18
CA SER A 94 -12.81 3.15 18.31
C SER A 94 -12.96 2.26 17.09
N HIS A 95 -13.71 1.16 17.23
CA HIS A 95 -14.12 0.38 16.05
C HIS A 95 -14.78 1.28 14.98
N ALA A 96 -15.41 2.38 15.38
CA ALA A 96 -15.95 3.38 14.47
C ALA A 96 -14.87 4.13 13.66
N ASP A 97 -13.70 4.43 14.25
CA ASP A 97 -12.58 5.05 13.54
C ASP A 97 -11.97 4.11 12.50
N GLU A 98 -11.83 2.83 12.85
CA GLU A 98 -11.29 1.82 11.93
C GLU A 98 -12.24 1.55 10.75
N VAL A 99 -13.55 1.52 11.01
CA VAL A 99 -14.58 1.43 9.96
C VAL A 99 -14.60 2.70 9.09
N ALA A 100 -14.42 3.88 9.67
CA ALA A 100 -14.37 5.13 8.93
C ALA A 100 -13.12 5.22 8.02
N GLU A 101 -11.95 4.82 8.53
CA GLU A 101 -10.72 4.71 7.73
C GLU A 101 -10.89 3.69 6.59
N MET A 102 -11.48 2.52 6.88
CA MET A 102 -11.75 1.50 5.86
C MET A 102 -12.69 2.01 4.76
N ARG A 103 -13.78 2.71 5.12
CA ARG A 103 -14.70 3.32 4.15
C ARG A 103 -13.99 4.38 3.29
N GLY A 104 -13.15 5.21 3.92
CA GLY A 104 -12.35 6.21 3.22
C GLY A 104 -11.34 5.59 2.25
N LEU A 105 -10.75 4.44 2.59
CA LEU A 105 -9.86 3.73 1.67
C LEU A 105 -10.65 3.04 0.54
N ALA A 106 -11.73 2.33 0.88
CA ALA A 106 -12.56 1.62 -0.09
C ALA A 106 -13.18 2.56 -1.14
N SER A 107 -13.50 3.81 -0.77
CA SER A 107 -13.99 4.81 -1.73
C SER A 107 -12.99 5.14 -2.83
N HIS A 108 -11.70 4.92 -2.59
CA HIS A 108 -10.62 5.21 -3.54
C HIS A 108 -10.05 3.95 -4.19
N CYS A 109 -10.58 2.76 -3.91
CA CYS A 109 -10.21 1.51 -4.58
C CYS A 109 -10.87 1.37 -5.96
N VAL A 110 -10.81 2.45 -6.76
CA VAL A 110 -11.35 2.53 -8.11
C VAL A 110 -10.50 3.46 -8.98
N HIS A 111 -10.52 3.21 -10.28
CA HIS A 111 -10.00 4.17 -11.25
C HIS A 111 -10.98 5.34 -11.46
N GLY A 112 -10.46 6.57 -11.45
CA GLY A 112 -11.22 7.79 -11.71
C GLY A 112 -11.85 8.40 -10.44
N GLN A 113 -13.09 8.90 -10.55
CA GLN A 113 -13.79 9.52 -9.42
C GLN A 113 -14.02 8.51 -8.28
N ALA A 114 -13.88 8.94 -7.03
CA ALA A 114 -14.17 8.10 -5.87
C ALA A 114 -15.58 7.48 -5.94
N LEU A 115 -15.73 6.27 -5.39
CA LEU A 115 -17.01 5.60 -5.31
C LEU A 115 -18.01 6.42 -4.47
N PRO A 116 -19.27 6.52 -4.92
CA PRO A 116 -20.37 6.98 -4.08
C PRO A 116 -20.48 6.16 -2.79
N GLN A 117 -20.95 6.80 -1.72
CA GLN A 117 -21.01 6.20 -0.39
C GLN A 117 -21.85 4.91 -0.34
N GLU A 118 -22.92 4.82 -1.13
CA GLU A 118 -23.75 3.61 -1.25
C GLU A 118 -22.94 2.38 -1.71
N HIS A 119 -22.01 2.56 -2.64
CA HIS A 119 -21.16 1.49 -3.17
C HIS A 119 -20.04 1.14 -2.19
N VAL A 120 -19.55 2.13 -1.45
CA VAL A 120 -18.55 1.94 -0.39
C VAL A 120 -19.14 1.10 0.74
N ASP A 121 -20.37 1.41 1.16
CA ASP A 121 -21.06 0.68 2.22
C ASP A 121 -21.22 -0.80 1.84
N ILE A 122 -21.68 -1.07 0.61
CA ILE A 122 -21.80 -2.43 0.07
C ILE A 122 -20.45 -3.16 0.08
N LEU A 123 -19.36 -2.51 -0.37
CA LEU A 123 -18.03 -3.11 -0.37
C LEU A 123 -17.53 -3.44 1.04
N THR A 124 -17.78 -2.55 2.00
CA THR A 124 -17.39 -2.76 3.40
C THR A 124 -18.23 -3.81 4.11
N ASP A 125 -19.46 -4.07 3.64
CA ASP A 125 -20.30 -5.14 4.19
C ASP A 125 -19.90 -6.53 3.67
N VAL A 126 -19.42 -6.62 2.43
CA VAL A 126 -19.10 -7.91 1.78
C VAL A 126 -17.64 -8.32 1.94
N SER A 127 -16.81 -7.42 2.45
CA SER A 127 -15.39 -7.67 2.69
C SER A 127 -15.01 -7.23 4.11
N ALA A 128 -14.31 -8.10 4.85
CA ALA A 128 -13.83 -7.78 6.19
C ALA A 128 -12.60 -6.83 6.19
N GLY A 129 -12.44 -6.04 5.12
CA GLY A 129 -11.29 -5.18 4.86
C GLY A 129 -10.68 -5.37 3.47
N LEU A 130 -9.71 -4.51 3.14
CA LEU A 130 -9.09 -4.44 1.81
C LEU A 130 -8.42 -5.74 1.34
N GLY A 131 -7.87 -6.53 2.27
CA GLY A 131 -7.30 -7.84 1.93
C GLY A 131 -8.36 -8.85 1.47
N SER A 132 -9.52 -8.86 2.12
CA SER A 132 -10.66 -9.69 1.73
C SER A 132 -11.27 -9.19 0.42
N LEU A 133 -11.32 -7.87 0.21
CA LEU A 133 -11.74 -7.27 -1.06
C LEU A 133 -10.82 -7.69 -2.22
N ALA A 134 -9.49 -7.62 -2.02
CA ALA A 134 -8.53 -8.05 -3.03
C ALA A 134 -8.72 -9.54 -3.37
N GLN A 135 -8.92 -10.41 -2.39
CA GLN A 135 -9.21 -11.83 -2.63
C GLN A 135 -10.46 -12.05 -3.48
N LEU A 136 -11.53 -11.27 -3.26
CA LEU A 136 -12.72 -11.31 -4.10
C LEU A 136 -12.38 -10.91 -5.54
N VAL A 137 -11.66 -9.81 -5.72
CA VAL A 137 -11.28 -9.30 -7.05
C VAL A 137 -10.39 -10.27 -7.83
N PHE A 138 -9.52 -11.04 -7.16
CA PHE A 138 -8.65 -12.03 -7.83
C PHE A 138 -9.33 -13.38 -8.11
N SER A 139 -10.62 -13.53 -7.79
CA SER A 139 -11.40 -14.74 -8.07
C SER A 139 -12.50 -14.46 -9.10
N ALA A 140 -12.69 -15.35 -10.07
CA ALA A 140 -13.74 -15.17 -11.08
C ALA A 140 -15.16 -15.15 -10.48
N GLU A 141 -15.36 -15.83 -9.35
CA GLU A 141 -16.61 -15.78 -8.59
C GLU A 141 -16.79 -14.46 -7.84
N GLY A 142 -15.73 -13.96 -7.19
CA GLY A 142 -15.76 -12.68 -6.49
C GLY A 142 -15.89 -11.49 -7.44
N GLN A 143 -15.29 -11.54 -8.63
CA GLN A 143 -15.51 -10.52 -9.68
C GLN A 143 -16.97 -10.44 -10.09
N ARG A 144 -17.61 -11.59 -10.36
CA ARG A 144 -19.06 -11.65 -10.66
C ARG A 144 -19.87 -11.06 -9.51
N LYS A 145 -19.58 -11.49 -8.27
CA LYS A 145 -20.25 -10.98 -7.08
C LYS A 145 -20.11 -9.46 -6.91
N ILE A 146 -18.94 -8.89 -7.20
CA ILE A 146 -18.71 -7.44 -7.13
C ILE A 146 -19.54 -6.71 -8.19
N CYS A 147 -19.58 -7.21 -9.42
CA CYS A 147 -20.41 -6.64 -10.49
C CYS A 147 -21.90 -6.77 -10.21
N ASP A 148 -22.36 -7.91 -9.66
CA ASP A 148 -23.77 -8.12 -9.29
C ASP A 148 -24.24 -7.12 -8.23
N LEU A 149 -23.34 -6.76 -7.29
CA LEU A 149 -23.66 -5.87 -6.18
C LEU A 149 -23.51 -4.38 -6.49
N LEU A 150 -22.51 -4.00 -7.30
CA LEU A 150 -22.22 -2.59 -7.61
C LEU A 150 -22.72 -2.17 -9.00
N GLY A 151 -23.18 -3.12 -9.81
CA GLY A 151 -23.40 -2.95 -11.25
C GLY A 151 -22.09 -3.04 -12.04
N ASP A 152 -22.18 -3.48 -13.29
CA ASP A 152 -21.01 -3.73 -14.15
C ASP A 152 -20.07 -2.52 -14.28
N ALA A 153 -20.63 -1.30 -14.34
CA ALA A 153 -19.87 -0.08 -14.50
C ALA A 153 -18.96 0.21 -13.28
N GLN A 154 -19.49 0.12 -12.06
CA GLN A 154 -18.71 0.38 -10.86
C GLN A 154 -17.86 -0.85 -10.47
N GLY A 155 -18.40 -2.05 -10.64
CA GLY A 155 -17.68 -3.29 -10.39
C GLY A 155 -16.41 -3.41 -11.24
N SER A 156 -16.49 -3.10 -12.54
CA SER A 156 -15.31 -3.13 -13.42
C SER A 156 -14.25 -2.10 -13.02
N ARG A 157 -14.65 -0.94 -12.50
CA ARG A 157 -13.73 0.09 -12.01
C ARG A 157 -12.99 -0.34 -10.75
N VAL A 158 -13.67 -1.07 -9.86
CA VAL A 158 -13.05 -1.68 -8.67
C VAL A 158 -12.10 -2.80 -9.10
N ILE A 159 -12.56 -3.71 -9.96
CA ILE A 159 -11.76 -4.84 -10.42
C ILE A 159 -10.48 -4.36 -11.09
N SER A 160 -10.61 -3.43 -12.04
CA SER A 160 -9.46 -2.86 -12.75
C SER A 160 -8.43 -2.23 -11.82
N PHE A 161 -8.85 -1.58 -10.72
CA PHE A 161 -7.95 -0.97 -9.74
C PHE A 161 -6.98 -1.96 -9.09
N PHE A 162 -7.41 -3.22 -8.87
CA PHE A 162 -6.54 -4.23 -8.28
C PHE A 162 -5.78 -5.05 -9.32
N THR A 163 -6.25 -5.13 -10.56
CA THR A 163 -5.69 -6.02 -11.60
C THR A 163 -4.81 -5.31 -12.63
N HIS A 164 -4.82 -3.98 -12.68
CA HIS A 164 -4.07 -3.16 -13.64
C HIS A 164 -3.33 -2.02 -12.94
#